data_AF-A0A366X4K9-F1
#
_entry.id   AF-A0A366X4K9-F1
#
_cell.length_a   1.000
_cell.length_b   1.000
_cell.length_c   1.000
_cell.angle_alpha   90.00
_cell.angle_beta   90.00
_cell.angle_gamma   90.00
#
_symmetry.space_group_name_H-M   'P 1'
#
loop_
_entity.id
_entity.type
_entity.pdbx_description
1 polymer ?
#
loop_
_entity_poly.entity_id
_entity_poly.type
_entity_poly.pdbx_seq_one_letter_code
_entity_poly.pdbx_strand_id
1 'polypeptide(L)'
;MAEQVGTQAFATMSEPIFIAANMTDLFKPKREMSLELLTIQSVVGPIGQPATETVYPPIVTEDGSPMNAMHSHDVTMSADAMPPAKAFWSATLYGCENGFFLPNEHFKHRVGENAEFKLDSEDGIRIVISPERPEGVPQENWLPTPRGDYGIYIIMRLYSPNLEQFSNWPPPIARKLD
;
A
#
# COMPACT_ATOMS: atom_id res chain seq x y z
N MET A 1 -20.32 -20.29 13.87
CA MET A 1 -18.98 -20.90 13.68
C MET A 1 -18.16 -20.17 12.62
N ALA A 2 -18.57 -20.16 11.33
CA ALA A 2 -17.80 -19.47 10.28
C ALA A 2 -17.60 -17.96 10.52
N GLU A 3 -18.66 -17.27 10.95
CA GLU A 3 -18.60 -15.83 11.28
C GLU A 3 -17.65 -15.53 12.46
N GLN A 4 -17.66 -16.37 13.50
CA GLN A 4 -16.75 -16.24 14.65
C GLN A 4 -15.28 -16.47 14.24
N VAL A 5 -15.01 -17.44 13.38
CA VAL A 5 -13.67 -17.67 12.82
C VAL A 5 -13.25 -16.47 11.98
N GLY A 6 -14.17 -15.90 11.20
CA GLY A 6 -13.94 -14.67 10.44
C GLY A 6 -13.51 -13.50 11.33
N THR A 7 -14.34 -13.17 12.31
CA THR A 7 -14.07 -12.08 13.27
C THR A 7 -12.74 -12.29 14.00
N GLN A 8 -12.45 -13.52 14.44
CA GLN A 8 -11.20 -13.81 15.11
C GLN A 8 -9.98 -13.65 14.19
N ALA A 9 -10.06 -14.10 12.94
CA ALA A 9 -8.97 -13.94 11.98
C ALA A 9 -8.68 -12.46 11.67
N PHE A 10 -9.71 -11.63 11.52
CA PHE A 10 -9.54 -10.18 11.36
C PHE A 10 -8.96 -9.50 12.61
N ALA A 11 -9.41 -9.90 13.80
CA ALA A 11 -8.83 -9.41 15.05
C ALA A 11 -7.35 -9.74 15.15
N THR A 12 -6.97 -11.01 14.88
CA THR A 12 -5.56 -11.43 14.85
C THR A 12 -4.74 -10.65 13.82
N MET A 13 -5.29 -10.37 12.63
CA MET A 13 -4.64 -9.55 11.61
C MET A 13 -4.62 -8.05 11.90
N SER A 14 -5.21 -7.62 13.01
CA SER A 14 -5.12 -6.24 13.51
C SER A 14 -4.03 -6.09 14.57
N GLU A 15 -3.44 -7.20 15.05
CA GLU A 15 -2.39 -7.20 16.08
C GLU A 15 -1.01 -6.94 15.46
N PRO A 16 -0.33 -5.82 15.78
CA PRO A 16 0.94 -5.45 15.13
C PRO A 16 2.05 -6.49 15.30
N ILE A 17 2.12 -7.12 16.48
CA ILE A 17 3.11 -8.18 16.78
C ILE A 17 2.86 -9.40 15.90
N PHE A 18 1.59 -9.79 15.72
CA PHE A 18 1.24 -10.93 14.88
C PHE A 18 1.62 -10.68 13.43
N ILE A 19 1.26 -9.51 12.88
CA ILE A 19 1.58 -9.13 11.50
C ILE A 19 3.10 -9.15 11.31
N ALA A 20 3.86 -8.48 12.17
CA ALA A 20 5.32 -8.39 12.04
C ALA A 20 5.99 -9.78 12.05
N ALA A 21 5.49 -10.72 12.86
CA ALA A 21 6.06 -12.05 12.95
C ALA A 21 5.62 -13.01 11.83
N ASN A 22 4.43 -12.82 11.25
CA ASN A 22 3.80 -13.84 10.40
C ASN A 22 3.54 -13.39 8.96
N MET A 23 3.77 -12.12 8.60
CA MET A 23 3.31 -11.61 7.31
C MET A 23 3.92 -12.34 6.11
N THR A 24 5.19 -12.72 6.17
CA THR A 24 5.86 -13.48 5.12
C THR A 24 5.41 -14.94 5.07
N ASP A 25 4.93 -15.46 6.19
CA ASP A 25 4.56 -16.85 6.37
C ASP A 25 3.10 -17.11 5.99
N LEU A 26 2.27 -16.07 6.06
CA LEU A 26 0.83 -16.10 5.76
C LEU A 26 0.51 -16.45 4.30
N PHE A 27 1.50 -16.46 3.40
CA PHE A 27 1.29 -16.77 1.98
C PHE A 27 2.27 -17.81 1.43
N LYS A 28 2.98 -18.55 2.29
CA LYS A 28 3.82 -19.67 1.83
C LYS A 28 3.00 -20.76 1.10
N PRO A 29 3.63 -21.65 0.34
CA PRO A 29 2.94 -22.83 -0.19
C PRO A 29 2.18 -23.56 0.92
N LYS A 30 0.97 -24.07 0.65
CA LYS A 30 0.07 -24.64 1.68
C LYS A 30 0.70 -25.70 2.58
N ARG A 31 1.73 -26.41 2.12
CA ARG A 31 2.44 -27.46 2.87
C ARG A 31 3.46 -26.90 3.88
N GLU A 32 3.76 -25.61 3.82
CA GLU A 32 4.75 -24.92 4.65
C GLU A 32 4.10 -23.97 5.67
N MET A 33 2.77 -23.92 5.71
CA MET A 33 1.99 -23.08 6.62
C MET A 33 1.41 -23.92 7.77
N SER A 34 1.31 -23.32 8.96
CA SER A 34 0.52 -23.89 10.05
C SER A 34 -0.97 -23.88 9.70
N LEU A 35 -1.76 -24.75 10.34
CA LEU A 35 -3.22 -24.77 10.14
C LEU A 35 -3.87 -23.43 10.53
N GLU A 36 -3.33 -22.77 11.55
CA GLU A 36 -3.77 -21.43 11.98
C GLU A 36 -3.54 -20.39 10.88
N LEU A 37 -2.33 -20.32 10.32
CA LEU A 37 -2.01 -19.40 9.24
C LEU A 37 -2.82 -19.70 7.97
N LEU A 38 -3.05 -20.98 7.65
CA LEU A 38 -3.93 -21.36 6.53
C LEU A 38 -5.36 -20.88 6.72
N THR A 39 -5.86 -20.98 7.95
CA THR A 39 -7.22 -20.53 8.30
C THR A 39 -7.32 -19.00 8.19
N ILE A 40 -6.34 -18.28 8.74
CA ILE A 40 -6.29 -16.81 8.68
C ILE A 40 -6.15 -16.34 7.23
N GLN A 41 -5.24 -16.91 6.45
CA GLN A 41 -5.05 -16.59 5.04
C GLN A 41 -6.32 -16.83 4.22
N SER A 42 -7.04 -17.93 4.49
CA SER A 42 -8.28 -18.24 3.78
C SER A 42 -9.39 -17.23 4.05
N VAL A 43 -9.38 -16.56 5.20
CA VAL A 43 -10.34 -15.50 5.55
C VAL A 43 -9.88 -14.14 5.02
N VAL A 44 -8.62 -13.78 5.26
CA VAL A 44 -8.14 -12.40 5.14
C VAL A 44 -7.58 -12.09 3.75
N GLY A 45 -6.96 -13.09 3.11
CA GLY A 45 -6.35 -12.92 1.79
C GLY A 45 -6.43 -14.21 0.98
N PRO A 46 -7.64 -14.76 0.75
CA PRO A 46 -7.79 -15.94 -0.10
C PRO A 46 -7.10 -15.67 -1.44
N ILE A 47 -6.49 -16.70 -2.04
CA ILE A 47 -5.74 -16.63 -3.32
C ILE A 47 -4.59 -15.59 -3.37
N GLY A 48 -4.14 -15.07 -2.22
CA GLY A 48 -2.93 -14.25 -2.12
C GLY A 48 -1.70 -14.98 -2.67
N GLN A 49 -0.86 -14.24 -3.39
CA GLN A 49 0.41 -14.76 -3.91
C GLN A 49 1.41 -14.94 -2.76
N PRO A 50 2.36 -15.89 -2.87
CA PRO A 50 3.46 -15.97 -1.93
C PRO A 50 4.22 -14.66 -1.80
N ALA A 51 4.72 -14.37 -0.60
CA ALA A 51 5.47 -13.14 -0.33
C ALA A 51 6.72 -13.01 -1.23
N THR A 52 7.29 -14.12 -1.69
CA THR A 52 8.38 -14.15 -2.68
C THR A 52 7.97 -13.60 -4.05
N GLU A 53 6.69 -13.66 -4.39
CA GLU A 53 6.12 -13.18 -5.65
C GLU A 53 5.57 -11.77 -5.52
N THR A 54 4.78 -11.48 -4.49
CA THR A 54 4.21 -10.15 -4.29
C THR A 54 3.86 -9.87 -2.83
N VAL A 55 4.15 -8.65 -2.36
CA VAL A 55 3.67 -8.11 -1.07
C VAL A 55 2.92 -6.79 -1.28
N TYR A 56 1.95 -6.51 -0.40
CA TYR A 56 0.99 -5.41 -0.54
C TYR A 56 0.95 -4.45 0.67
N PRO A 57 2.07 -3.84 1.07
CA PRO A 57 2.08 -2.97 2.26
C PRO A 57 1.19 -1.73 2.06
N PRO A 58 0.34 -1.36 3.04
CA PRO A 58 -0.39 -0.10 3.00
C PRO A 58 0.56 1.07 3.28
N ILE A 59 0.23 2.24 2.74
CA ILE A 59 0.81 3.51 3.18
C ILE A 59 -0.11 4.08 4.26
N VAL A 60 0.41 4.25 5.47
CA VAL A 60 -0.31 4.84 6.60
C VAL A 60 0.06 6.31 6.75
N THR A 61 -0.80 7.10 7.40
CA THR A 61 -0.45 8.48 7.71
C THR A 61 0.56 8.55 8.85
N GLU A 62 1.28 9.68 8.92
CA GLU A 62 2.24 9.96 10.00
C GLU A 62 1.63 9.84 11.41
N ASP A 63 0.36 10.21 11.57
CA ASP A 63 -0.38 10.16 12.84
C ASP A 63 -1.24 8.89 13.02
N GLY A 64 -1.24 7.98 12.03
CA GLY A 64 -2.07 6.77 12.00
C GLY A 64 -3.57 7.02 11.76
N SER A 65 -4.00 8.26 11.51
CA SER A 65 -5.38 8.58 11.15
C SER A 65 -5.75 8.09 9.73
N PRO A 66 -7.04 7.81 9.44
CA PRO A 66 -7.47 7.50 8.09
C PRO A 66 -7.25 8.70 7.14
N MET A 67 -6.69 8.44 5.95
CA MET A 67 -6.62 9.46 4.91
C MET A 67 -8.02 9.81 4.39
N ASN A 68 -8.24 11.09 4.08
CA ASN A 68 -9.51 11.57 3.55
C ASN A 68 -9.28 12.61 2.43
N ALA A 69 -10.04 12.50 1.35
CA ALA A 69 -9.94 13.39 0.19
C ALA A 69 -10.38 14.85 0.46
N MET A 70 -10.83 15.19 1.68
CA MET A 70 -10.95 16.57 2.15
C MET A 70 -9.60 17.28 2.20
N HIS A 71 -8.52 16.51 2.35
CA HIS A 71 -7.16 17.03 2.43
C HIS A 71 -6.29 16.49 1.31
N SER A 72 -5.29 17.27 0.94
CA SER A 72 -4.23 16.78 0.05
C SER A 72 -3.19 16.04 0.88
N HIS A 73 -2.49 15.09 0.27
CA HIS A 73 -1.48 14.31 0.96
C HIS A 73 -0.24 14.16 0.07
N ASP A 74 0.94 14.03 0.65
CA ASP A 74 2.13 13.59 -0.05
C ASP A 74 2.72 12.32 0.56
N VAL A 75 3.38 11.55 -0.29
CA VAL A 75 4.18 10.39 0.08
C VAL A 75 5.56 10.63 -0.52
N THR A 76 6.55 10.83 0.33
CA THR A 76 7.93 11.09 -0.09
C THR A 76 8.84 9.93 0.29
N MET A 77 9.60 9.43 -0.69
CA MET A 77 10.61 8.39 -0.53
C MET A 77 11.95 8.95 -1.00
N SER A 78 12.96 8.93 -0.13
CA SER A 78 14.35 9.18 -0.53
C SER A 78 14.91 7.98 -1.31
N ALA A 79 16.05 8.16 -1.98
CA ALA A 79 16.69 7.10 -2.76
C ALA A 79 16.94 5.81 -1.96
N ASP A 80 17.31 5.94 -0.67
CA ASP A 80 17.54 4.82 0.25
C ASP A 80 16.25 4.22 0.84
N ALA A 81 15.12 4.89 0.67
CA ALA A 81 13.80 4.45 1.12
C ALA A 81 12.94 3.90 -0.03
N MET A 82 13.49 3.75 -1.25
CA MET A 82 12.76 3.18 -2.38
C MET A 82 12.33 1.73 -2.12
N PRO A 83 11.17 1.28 -2.66
CA PRO A 83 10.68 -0.06 -2.40
C PRO A 83 11.65 -1.14 -2.88
N PRO A 84 11.98 -2.15 -2.06
CA PRO A 84 12.93 -3.22 -2.42
C PRO A 84 12.30 -4.28 -3.33
N ALA A 85 11.78 -3.86 -4.49
CA ALA A 85 11.23 -4.74 -5.52
C ALA A 85 12.30 -5.09 -6.56
N LYS A 86 12.39 -6.37 -6.96
CA LYS A 86 13.33 -6.81 -8.02
C LYS A 86 12.74 -6.69 -9.41
N ALA A 87 11.42 -6.86 -9.55
CA ALA A 87 10.74 -6.78 -10.83
C ALA A 87 10.22 -5.35 -11.07
N PHE A 88 9.26 -4.92 -10.23
CA PHE A 88 8.81 -3.53 -10.20
C PHE A 88 7.97 -3.24 -8.95
N TRP A 89 7.74 -1.96 -8.66
CA TRP A 89 6.78 -1.52 -7.65
C TRP A 89 5.69 -0.60 -8.20
N SER A 90 4.59 -0.46 -7.46
CA SER A 90 3.56 0.54 -7.73
C SER A 90 2.86 0.97 -6.45
N ALA A 91 2.42 2.22 -6.36
CA ALA A 91 1.51 2.76 -5.35
C ALA A 91 0.17 3.07 -6.02
N THR A 92 -0.93 2.50 -5.53
CA THR A 92 -2.27 2.66 -6.12
C THR A 92 -3.26 3.23 -5.12
N LEU A 93 -3.98 4.29 -5.52
CA LEU A 93 -4.99 4.99 -4.74
C LEU A 93 -6.37 4.36 -4.91
N TYR A 94 -7.08 4.17 -3.80
CA TYR A 94 -8.43 3.61 -3.73
C TYR A 94 -9.32 4.45 -2.82
N GLY A 95 -10.63 4.36 -3.04
CA GLY A 95 -11.65 4.88 -2.13
C GLY A 95 -12.12 3.81 -1.15
N CYS A 96 -12.35 4.22 0.10
CA CYS A 96 -12.78 3.33 1.18
C CYS A 96 -14.22 2.82 1.03
N GLU A 97 -15.08 3.53 0.29
CA GLU A 97 -16.52 3.22 0.23
C GLU A 97 -16.80 1.82 -0.32
N ASN A 98 -16.10 1.44 -1.38
CA ASN A 98 -16.30 0.16 -2.07
C ASN A 98 -14.99 -0.52 -2.48
N GLY A 99 -13.84 0.05 -2.10
CA GLY A 99 -12.51 -0.47 -2.45
C GLY A 99 -12.14 -0.29 -3.93
N PHE A 100 -12.89 0.51 -4.69
CA PHE A 100 -12.59 0.83 -6.10
C PHE A 100 -11.89 2.18 -6.23
N PHE A 101 -11.51 2.51 -7.45
CA PHE A 101 -10.91 3.81 -7.77
C PHE A 101 -11.94 4.92 -7.64
N LEU A 102 -11.52 6.07 -7.11
CA LEU A 102 -12.32 7.29 -7.22
C LEU A 102 -12.25 7.79 -8.67
N PRO A 103 -13.36 8.27 -9.24
CA PRO A 103 -13.35 8.83 -10.59
C PRO A 103 -12.42 10.06 -10.64
N ASN A 104 -11.59 10.14 -11.68
CA ASN A 104 -10.87 11.35 -12.02
C ASN A 104 -10.72 11.49 -13.54
N GLU A 105 -10.60 12.72 -14.02
CA GLU A 105 -10.59 13.05 -15.45
C GLU A 105 -9.34 12.53 -16.19
N HIS A 106 -8.29 12.18 -15.44
CA HIS A 106 -7.01 11.72 -16.00
C HIS A 106 -6.91 10.20 -16.09
N PHE A 107 -7.90 9.45 -15.58
CA PHE A 107 -7.86 7.99 -15.45
C PHE A 107 -6.57 7.47 -14.77
N LYS A 108 -5.98 8.29 -13.90
CA LYS A 108 -4.71 7.98 -13.23
C LYS A 108 -4.97 7.65 -11.76
N HIS A 109 -4.66 6.41 -11.39
CA HIS A 109 -4.88 5.90 -10.03
C HIS A 109 -3.63 5.29 -9.42
N ARG A 110 -2.51 5.29 -10.14
CA ARG A 110 -1.26 4.69 -9.69
C ARG A 110 -0.01 5.41 -10.19
N VAL A 111 1.06 5.29 -9.42
CA VAL A 111 2.43 5.73 -9.72
C VAL A 111 3.36 4.55 -9.50
N GLY A 112 4.39 4.40 -10.33
CA GLY A 112 5.40 3.35 -10.19
C GLY A 112 6.01 2.98 -11.53
N GLU A 113 6.93 2.01 -11.51
CA GLU A 113 7.70 1.62 -12.70
C GLU A 113 6.83 1.05 -13.83
N ASN A 114 5.65 0.54 -13.50
CA ASN A 114 4.66 0.06 -14.48
C ASN A 114 3.57 1.09 -14.84
N ALA A 115 3.70 2.32 -14.35
CA ALA A 115 2.68 3.36 -14.44
C ALA A 115 3.25 4.78 -14.64
N GLU A 116 4.54 4.85 -14.97
CA GLU A 116 5.36 6.05 -15.08
C GLU A 116 5.55 6.77 -13.73
N PHE A 117 6.76 7.29 -13.51
CA PHE A 117 7.15 8.13 -12.40
C PHE A 117 8.37 8.96 -12.79
N LYS A 118 8.66 10.02 -12.04
CA LYS A 118 9.90 10.79 -12.19
C LYS A 118 10.59 10.92 -10.84
N LEU A 119 11.89 10.67 -10.83
CA LEU A 119 12.74 10.96 -9.68
C LEU A 119 13.12 12.44 -9.67
N ASP A 120 13.42 12.95 -8.47
CA ASP A 120 14.08 14.24 -8.29
C ASP A 120 15.59 14.14 -8.53
N SER A 121 16.34 15.22 -8.26
CA SER A 121 17.79 15.26 -8.46
C SER A 121 18.58 14.43 -7.45
N GLU A 122 17.96 14.01 -6.36
CA GLU A 122 18.55 13.20 -5.28
C GLU A 122 18.11 11.72 -5.38
N ASP A 123 17.63 11.30 -6.56
CA ASP A 123 17.10 9.96 -6.85
C ASP A 123 15.91 9.54 -5.96
N GLY A 124 15.24 10.53 -5.33
CA GLY A 124 14.03 10.34 -4.55
C GLY A 124 12.75 10.55 -5.38
N ILE A 125 11.61 10.29 -4.76
CA ILE A 125 10.28 10.55 -5.36
C ILE A 125 9.33 11.15 -4.34
N ARG A 126 8.59 12.17 -4.78
CA ARG A 126 7.43 12.72 -4.09
C ARG A 126 6.17 12.47 -4.90
N ILE A 127 5.28 11.63 -4.36
CA ILE A 127 3.94 11.35 -4.90
C ILE A 127 2.96 12.28 -4.20
N VAL A 128 2.09 12.97 -4.95
CA VAL A 128 1.09 13.88 -4.35
C VAL A 128 -0.32 13.48 -4.73
N ILE A 129 -1.19 13.43 -3.72
CA ILE A 129 -2.61 13.11 -3.82
C ILE A 129 -3.39 14.40 -3.60
N SER A 130 -4.00 14.93 -4.66
CA SER A 130 -4.68 16.23 -4.63
C SER A 130 -5.65 16.39 -5.80
N PRO A 131 -6.68 17.26 -5.69
CA PRO A 131 -7.59 17.54 -6.80
C PRO A 131 -6.93 18.23 -7.98
N GLU A 132 -5.97 19.10 -7.70
CA GLU A 132 -5.18 19.80 -8.71
C GLU A 132 -3.70 19.45 -8.53
N ARG A 133 -2.96 19.37 -9.64
CA ARG A 133 -1.53 19.11 -9.60
C ARG A 133 -0.79 20.31 -9.00
N PRO A 134 -0.07 20.16 -7.88
CA PRO A 134 0.69 21.27 -7.32
C PRO A 134 1.84 21.68 -8.24
N GLU A 135 2.26 22.94 -8.13
CA GLU A 135 3.44 23.43 -8.83
C GLU A 135 4.69 22.63 -8.44
N GLY A 136 5.58 22.39 -9.40
CA GLY A 136 6.81 21.61 -9.20
C GLY A 136 6.61 20.09 -9.09
N VAL A 137 5.37 19.58 -9.01
CA VAL A 137 5.10 18.14 -8.99
C VAL A 137 4.99 17.61 -10.42
N PRO A 138 5.79 16.61 -10.82
CA PRO A 138 5.63 15.95 -12.12
C PRO A 138 4.24 15.34 -12.31
N GLN A 139 3.72 15.39 -13.54
CA GLN A 139 2.42 14.80 -13.84
C GLN A 139 2.38 13.29 -13.53
N GLU A 140 3.51 12.61 -13.72
CA GLU A 140 3.66 11.19 -13.48
C GLU A 140 3.55 10.81 -11.99
N ASN A 141 3.91 11.72 -11.09
CA ASN A 141 3.90 11.51 -9.64
C ASN A 141 2.63 12.05 -8.95
N TRP A 142 1.73 12.67 -9.70
CA TRP A 142 0.49 13.20 -9.17
C TRP A 142 -0.65 12.18 -9.33
N LEU A 143 -1.40 11.97 -8.25
CA LEU A 143 -2.60 11.15 -8.18
C LEU A 143 -3.82 12.06 -7.98
N PRO A 144 -4.59 12.31 -9.05
CA PRO A 144 -5.79 13.13 -8.97
C PRO A 144 -6.85 12.46 -8.10
N THR A 145 -7.45 13.23 -7.18
CA THR A 145 -8.57 12.79 -6.35
C THR A 145 -9.65 13.87 -6.30
N PRO A 146 -10.96 13.53 -6.33
CA PRO A 146 -11.99 14.52 -6.08
C PRO A 146 -11.83 15.13 -4.69
N ARG A 147 -12.23 16.40 -4.51
CA ARG A 147 -12.31 17.03 -3.18
C ARG A 147 -13.66 16.71 -2.56
N GLY A 148 -13.66 16.15 -1.36
CA GLY A 148 -14.88 15.84 -0.61
C GLY A 148 -14.61 14.88 0.55
N ASP A 149 -15.64 14.61 1.35
CA ASP A 149 -15.55 13.68 2.46
C ASP A 149 -15.59 12.23 1.97
N TYR A 150 -14.46 11.79 1.43
CA TYR A 150 -14.23 10.45 0.94
C TYR A 150 -13.02 9.86 1.65
N GLY A 151 -13.21 8.75 2.37
CA GLY A 151 -12.09 7.97 2.85
C GLY A 151 -11.27 7.45 1.66
N ILE A 152 -9.96 7.58 1.74
CA ILE A 152 -9.03 7.10 0.70
C ILE A 152 -7.91 6.28 1.35
N TYR A 153 -7.28 5.41 0.57
CA TYR A 153 -6.11 4.66 1.01
C TYR A 153 -5.20 4.31 -0.16
N ILE A 154 -3.92 4.09 0.13
CA ILE A 154 -2.93 3.72 -0.87
C ILE A 154 -2.35 2.35 -0.52
N ILE A 155 -2.36 1.46 -1.51
CA ILE A 155 -1.70 0.15 -1.42
C ILE A 155 -0.48 0.19 -2.31
N MET A 156 0.69 -0.06 -1.72
CA MET A 156 1.86 -0.39 -2.50
C MET A 156 1.86 -1.86 -2.88
N ARG A 157 2.44 -2.17 -4.04
CA ARG A 157 2.66 -3.53 -4.53
C ARG A 157 4.12 -3.65 -4.91
N LEU A 158 4.82 -4.59 -4.30
CA LEU A 158 6.21 -4.91 -4.65
C LEU A 158 6.18 -6.28 -5.32
N TYR A 159 6.60 -6.32 -6.58
CA TYR A 159 6.66 -7.55 -7.37
C TYR A 159 8.07 -8.14 -7.31
N SER A 160 8.15 -9.42 -6.98
CA SER A 160 9.39 -10.13 -6.64
C SER A 160 10.23 -9.36 -5.61
N PRO A 161 9.71 -9.12 -4.38
CA PRO A 161 10.43 -8.33 -3.39
C PRO A 161 11.73 -9.02 -2.95
N ASN A 162 12.74 -8.22 -2.63
CA ASN A 162 13.87 -8.70 -1.82
C ASN A 162 13.41 -8.79 -0.36
N LEU A 163 12.98 -9.99 0.06
CA LEU A 163 12.40 -10.20 1.39
C LEU A 163 13.33 -9.82 2.55
N GLU A 164 14.64 -10.00 2.41
CA GLU A 164 15.62 -9.62 3.45
C GLU A 164 15.68 -8.10 3.65
N GLN A 165 15.67 -7.34 2.56
CA GLN A 165 15.59 -5.88 2.61
C GLN A 165 14.19 -5.43 3.07
N PHE A 166 13.13 -6.07 2.58
CA PHE A 166 11.75 -5.76 2.93
C PHE A 166 11.50 -5.86 4.44
N SER A 167 12.06 -6.86 5.13
CA SER A 167 11.91 -7.01 6.58
C SER A 167 12.45 -5.83 7.40
N ASN A 168 13.40 -5.07 6.85
CA ASN A 168 14.00 -3.90 7.52
C ASN A 168 13.63 -2.57 6.85
N TRP A 169 12.86 -2.62 5.76
CA TRP A 169 12.52 -1.45 4.98
C TRP A 169 11.39 -0.67 5.66
N PRO A 170 11.59 0.62 5.98
CA PRO A 170 10.52 1.44 6.50
C PRO A 170 9.53 1.75 5.38
N PRO A 171 8.25 1.33 5.48
CA PRO A 171 7.25 1.74 4.51
C PRO A 171 7.13 3.27 4.52
N PRO A 172 6.90 3.91 3.35
CA PRO A 172 6.66 5.32 3.30
C PRO A 172 5.37 5.66 4.02
N ILE A 173 5.33 6.88 4.54
CA ILE A 173 4.17 7.44 5.23
C ILE A 173 3.52 8.53 4.39
N ALA A 174 2.21 8.66 4.50
CA ALA A 174 1.47 9.76 3.95
C ALA A 174 1.47 10.94 4.93
N ARG A 175 1.81 12.13 4.45
CA ARG A 175 1.69 13.37 5.20
C ARG A 175 0.53 14.18 4.65
N LYS A 176 -0.27 14.73 5.54
CA LYS A 176 -1.32 15.68 5.18
C LYS A 176 -0.66 17.00 4.77
N LEU A 177 -1.10 17.54 3.64
CA LEU A 177 -0.75 18.88 3.18
C LEU A 177 -1.83 19.86 3.65
N ASP A 178 -1.39 21.00 4.15
CA ASP A 178 -2.24 22.12 4.59
C ASP A 178 -2.89 22.86 3.40
#